data_AF-A0A1S8XLX7-F1
#
_entry.id   AF-A0A1S8XLX7-F1
#
_cell.length_a   1.000
_cell.length_b   1.000
_cell.length_c   1.000
_cell.angle_alpha   90.00
_cell.angle_beta   90.00
_cell.angle_gamma   90.00
#
_symmetry.space_group_name_H-M   'P 1'
#
loop_
_entity.id
_entity.type
_entity.pdbx_description
1 polymer ?
#
loop_
_entity_poly.entity_id
_entity_poly.type
_entity_poly.pdbx_seq_one_letter_code
_entity_poly.pdbx_strand_id
1 'polypeptide(L)'
;MTAPFLSLAQIRNRLILTARWVLREHRPAPDGRCPICRTVGCPAAAAARDVLHAATEVQLWNAPARPADDRGVMRNENHFR
;
A
#
# COMPACT_ATOMS: atom_id res chain seq x y z
N MET A 1 14.78 14.34 -28.92
CA MET A 1 14.87 13.16 -28.04
C MET A 1 13.56 13.01 -27.29
N THR A 2 12.78 11.94 -27.51
CA THR A 2 11.58 11.64 -26.73
C THR A 2 11.96 10.67 -25.61
N ALA A 3 12.12 11.16 -24.39
CA ALA A 3 12.21 10.27 -23.24
C ALA A 3 10.83 9.62 -23.01
N PRO A 4 10.74 8.31 -22.73
CA PRO A 4 9.48 7.69 -22.39
C PRO A 4 8.97 8.28 -21.08
N PHE A 5 7.87 9.02 -21.13
CA PHE A 5 7.18 9.50 -19.94
C PHE A 5 6.50 8.31 -19.27
N LEU A 6 6.78 8.11 -17.99
CA LEU A 6 6.10 7.09 -17.19
C LEU A 6 4.67 7.57 -16.90
N SER A 7 3.71 6.66 -17.01
CA SER A 7 2.35 6.92 -16.52
C SER A 7 2.37 7.07 -15.00
N LEU A 8 1.35 7.75 -14.44
CA LEU A 8 1.21 7.89 -13.00
C LEU A 8 1.19 6.52 -12.28
N ALA A 9 0.56 5.51 -12.89
CA ALA A 9 0.54 4.15 -12.36
C ALA A 9 1.94 3.52 -12.33
N GLN A 10 2.74 3.73 -13.38
CA GLN A 10 4.12 3.24 -13.43
C GLN A 10 5.01 3.93 -12.39
N ILE A 11 4.88 5.25 -12.22
CA ILE A 11 5.59 6.01 -11.18
C ILE A 11 5.21 5.48 -9.80
N ARG A 12 3.91 5.31 -9.51
CA ARG A 12 3.43 4.77 -8.23
C ARG A 12 3.96 3.38 -7.94
N ASN A 13 3.86 2.46 -8.91
CA ASN A 13 4.33 1.09 -8.74
C ASN A 13 5.83 1.07 -8.42
N ARG A 14 6.61 1.91 -9.11
CA ARG A 14 8.05 2.02 -8.85
C ARG A 14 8.33 2.55 -7.44
N LEU A 15 7.64 3.60 -7.01
CA LEU A 15 7.77 4.14 -5.65
C LEU A 15 7.42 3.11 -4.56
N ILE A 16 6.34 2.35 -4.74
CA ILE A 16 5.93 1.29 -3.80
C ILE A 16 7.01 0.20 -3.71
N LEU A 17 7.54 -0.25 -4.85
CA LEU A 17 8.57 -1.28 -4.87
C LEU A 17 9.87 -0.80 -4.22
N THR A 18 10.28 0.44 -4.52
CA THR A 18 11.45 1.06 -3.90
C THR A 18 11.26 1.20 -2.39
N ALA A 19 10.11 1.69 -1.92
CA ALA A 19 9.83 1.83 -0.49
C ALA A 19 9.88 0.47 0.24
N ARG A 20 9.30 -0.58 -0.34
CA ARG A 20 9.38 -1.94 0.22
C ARG A 20 10.81 -2.46 0.29
N TRP A 21 11.63 -2.15 -0.72
CA TRP A 21 13.04 -2.53 -0.72
C TRP A 21 13.81 -1.80 0.38
N VAL A 22 13.62 -0.48 0.52
CA VAL A 22 14.19 0.32 1.61
C VAL A 22 13.80 -0.22 2.98
N LEU A 23 12.54 -0.60 3.20
CA LEU A 23 12.13 -1.15 4.50
C LEU A 23 12.78 -2.49 4.85
N ARG A 24 13.07 -3.32 3.86
CA ARG A 24 13.79 -4.58 4.08
C ARG A 24 15.24 -4.32 4.46
N GLU A 25 15.90 -3.45 3.71
CA GLU A 25 17.32 -3.16 3.87
C GLU A 25 17.61 -2.35 5.14
N HIS A 26 16.69 -1.45 5.52
CA HIS A 26 16.83 -0.61 6.70
C HIS A 26 16.15 -1.19 7.94
N ARG A 27 15.81 -2.50 7.94
CA ARG A 27 15.16 -3.14 9.09
C ARG A 27 16.02 -2.99 10.34
N PRO A 28 15.49 -2.45 11.46
CA PRO A 28 16.28 -2.28 12.67
C PRO A 28 16.85 -3.60 13.17
N ALA A 29 18.10 -3.55 13.62
CA ALA A 29 18.72 -4.63 14.38
C ALA A 29 18.12 -4.71 15.80
N PRO A 30 18.45 -5.74 16.61
CA PRO A 30 17.89 -5.90 17.95
C PRO A 30 18.14 -4.70 18.89
N ASP A 31 19.18 -3.90 18.61
CA ASP A 31 19.50 -2.66 19.30
C ASP A 31 18.63 -1.46 18.87
N GLY A 32 17.67 -1.68 17.97
CA GLY A 32 16.78 -0.66 17.42
C GLY A 32 17.42 0.26 16.38
N ARG A 33 18.70 0.04 16.02
CA ARG A 33 19.41 0.86 15.03
C ARG A 33 19.30 0.26 13.64
N CYS A 34 19.24 1.12 12.63
CA CYS A 34 19.32 0.67 11.25
C CYS A 34 20.76 0.19 10.93
N PRO A 35 20.93 -0.97 10.27
CA PRO A 35 22.26 -1.49 9.94
C PRO A 35 23.02 -0.60 8.95
N ILE A 36 22.32 0.08 8.04
CA ILE A 36 22.91 0.98 7.04
C ILE A 36 23.14 2.38 7.60
N CYS A 37 22.08 3.03 8.08
CA CYS A 37 22.16 4.43 8.51
C CYS A 37 22.79 4.58 9.91
N ARG A 38 22.86 3.50 10.69
CA ARG A 38 23.40 3.45 12.07
C ARG A 38 22.66 4.33 13.07
N THR A 39 21.47 4.84 12.71
CA THR A 39 20.61 5.66 13.56
C THR A 39 19.43 4.86 14.12
N VAL A 40 18.99 5.24 15.33
CA VAL A 40 17.65 4.92 15.82
C VAL A 40 16.64 5.79 15.06
N GLY A 41 15.46 5.27 14.75
CA GLY A 41 14.45 6.06 14.01
C GLY A 41 14.90 6.42 12.59
N CYS A 42 15.42 5.44 11.85
CA CYS A 42 15.96 5.63 10.50
C CYS A 42 15.04 6.45 9.58
N PRO A 43 15.47 7.64 9.10
CA PRO A 43 14.64 8.53 8.30
C PRO A 43 14.32 7.95 6.93
N ALA A 44 15.23 7.16 6.34
CA ALA A 44 14.94 6.44 5.09
C ALA A 44 13.80 5.43 5.26
N ALA A 45 13.80 4.69 6.38
CA ALA A 45 12.69 3.80 6.69
C ALA A 45 11.40 4.56 7.02
N ALA A 46 11.48 5.75 7.64
CA ALA A 46 10.33 6.62 7.85
C ALA A 46 9.70 7.09 6.53
N ALA A 47 10.50 7.70 5.65
CA ALA A 47 10.05 8.15 4.33
C ALA A 47 9.45 6.99 3.50
N ALA A 48 10.04 5.79 3.59
CA ALA A 48 9.49 4.61 2.92
C ALA A 48 8.11 4.19 3.47
N ARG A 49 7.87 4.31 4.78
CA ARG A 49 6.52 4.11 5.35
C ARG A 49 5.55 5.17 4.85
N ASP A 50 5.97 6.44 4.81
CA ASP A 50 5.13 7.55 4.36
C ASP A 50 4.70 7.37 2.89
N VAL A 51 5.61 6.92 2.03
CA VAL A 51 5.30 6.59 0.62
C VAL A 51 4.25 5.48 0.52
N LEU A 52 4.38 4.42 1.32
CA LEU A 52 3.41 3.31 1.32
C LEU A 52 2.06 3.74 1.88
N HIS A 53 2.05 4.59 2.91
CA HIS A 53 0.84 5.18 3.47
C HIS A 53 0.11 6.00 2.40
N ALA A 54 0.79 6.98 1.80
CA ALA A 54 0.22 7.83 0.77
C ALA A 54 -0.26 7.03 -0.45
N ALA A 55 0.50 6.00 -0.86
CA ALA A 55 0.07 5.13 -1.96
C ALA A 55 -1.23 4.36 -1.65
N THR A 56 -1.41 3.94 -0.39
CA THR A 56 -2.60 3.22 0.07
C THR A 56 -3.81 4.14 0.16
N GLU A 57 -3.64 5.34 0.73
CA GLU A 57 -4.68 6.37 0.77
C GLU A 57 -5.19 6.66 -0.64
N VAL A 58 -4.30 6.93 -1.58
CA VAL A 58 -4.72 7.25 -2.94
C VAL A 58 -5.42 6.06 -3.61
N GLN A 59 -5.06 4.82 -3.29
CA GLN A 59 -5.79 3.66 -3.79
C GLN A 59 -7.20 3.58 -3.20
N LEU A 60 -7.39 3.91 -1.92
CA LEU A 60 -8.72 3.99 -1.29
C LEU A 60 -9.60 5.06 -1.94
N TRP A 61 -9.04 6.23 -2.23
CA TRP A 61 -9.77 7.32 -2.92
C TRP A 61 -10.16 6.98 -4.35
N ASN A 62 -9.36 6.18 -5.06
CA ASN A 62 -9.62 5.79 -6.45
C ASN A 62 -10.38 4.47 -6.59
N ALA A 63 -10.56 3.72 -5.51
CA ALA A 63 -11.33 2.48 -5.55
C ALA A 63 -12.81 2.84 -5.79
N PRO A 64 -13.45 2.35 -6.86
CA PRO A 64 -14.90 2.45 -6.95
C PRO A 64 -15.47 1.76 -5.72
N ALA A 65 -16.42 2.42 -5.04
CA ALA A 65 -17.16 1.79 -3.95
C ALA A 65 -17.67 0.44 -4.47
N ARG A 66 -17.15 -0.66 -3.92
CA ARG A 66 -17.68 -1.98 -4.25
C ARG A 66 -19.17 -1.91 -3.90
N PRO A 67 -20.10 -2.20 -4.81
CA PRO A 67 -21.49 -2.32 -4.42
C PRO A 67 -21.51 -3.38 -3.32
N ALA A 68 -22.03 -3.00 -2.15
CA ALA A 68 -22.28 -3.94 -1.07
C ALA A 68 -23.04 -5.12 -1.68
N ASP A 69 -22.54 -6.33 -1.48
CA ASP A 69 -23.14 -7.57 -1.98
C ASP A 69 -24.55 -7.67 -1.38
N ASP A 70 -25.56 -7.24 -2.16
CA ASP A 70 -26.98 -7.43 -1.88
C ASP A 70 -27.35 -8.89 -2.21
N ARG A 71 -26.74 -9.82 -1.49
CA ARG A 71 -27.16 -11.23 -1.48
C ARG A 71 -27.27 -11.73 -0.06
N GLY A 72 -28.33 -11.28 0.58
CA GLY A 72 -28.67 -11.72 1.92
C GLY A 72 -30.13 -11.53 2.31
N VAL A 73 -31.09 -11.42 1.39
CA VAL A 73 -32.52 -11.36 1.75
C VAL A 73 -33.38 -12.17 0.77
N MET A 74 -34.08 -13.15 1.36
CA MET A 74 -35.26 -13.90 0.88
C MET A 74 -35.09 -15.07 -0.09
N ARG A 75 -34.96 -16.26 0.51
CA ARG A 75 -35.85 -17.39 0.21
C ARG A 75 -36.20 -18.13 1.51
N ASN A 76 -37.28 -17.68 2.16
CA ASN A 76 -38.03 -18.52 3.10
C ASN A 76 -39.19 -19.14 2.32
N GLU A 77 -38.94 -20.28 1.66
CA GLU A 77 -39.99 -21.11 1.09
C GLU A 77 -40.46 -22.06 2.19
N ASN A 78 -41.49 -21.65 2.93
CA ASN A 78 -42.35 -22.54 3.70
C ASN A 78 -43.66 -21.80 4.03
N HIS A 79 -44.76 -22.11 3.32
CA HIS A 79 -46.04 -22.58 3.88
C HIS A 79 -47.18 -22.66 2.83
N PHE A 80 -47.76 -23.86 2.66
CA PHE A 80 -49.19 -24.18 2.35
C PHE A 80 -49.89 -23.59 1.11
N ARG A 81 -50.14 -24.44 0.08
CA ARG A 81 -51.45 -25.08 -0.16
C ARG A 81 -51.35 -26.19 -1.22
#